data_AF-A0AAE5CSW0-F1
#
_entry.id   AF-A0AAE5CSW0-F1
#
_cell.length_a   1.000
_cell.length_b   1.000
_cell.length_c   1.000
_cell.angle_alpha   90.00
_cell.angle_beta   90.00
_cell.angle_gamma   90.00
#
_symmetry.space_group_name_H-M   'P 1'
#
loop_
_entity.id
_entity.type
_entity.pdbx_description
1 polymer ?
#
loop_
_entity_poly.entity_id
_entity_poly.type
_entity_poly.pdbx_seq_one_letter_code
_entity_poly.pdbx_strand_id
1 'polypeptide(L)'
;MHRLLKHSTVRFVLLIVAVACLAGLVFYVSAGASGPYLSSEDAIQERVEDGEVVLDYETEHLRVFAVSRQQGEVELYAVKRRMGFWVWDYPSERNIQEISYVGNDAYIYLVEKTGSTGIALCLESEDGGRIDPLKSAQVLAQGTDTGGYAVAVFKIADYGSRPGNYRLVISDLSGEPLNAKADELDFDSIALFCGTGDDSRLLEYSPEELSLLADQRTRLLDAFRGVISRKTPIEPVCLEGAKRPEMDEDIHASTILGTYYKVEGKYRIFRWTHQVSYHLVLNGEYEGVLLRHETSYTEHSLFEDGLSAINTSYKAEPGPELDALVHIYHLFFPRCQL
;
A
#
# COMPACT_ATOMS: atom_id res chain seq x y z
N MET A 1 32.67 25.36 42.54
CA MET A 1 32.71 24.61 41.25
C MET A 1 34.11 24.39 40.68
N HIS A 2 35.08 25.31 40.80
CA HIS A 2 36.42 25.15 40.19
C HIS A 2 37.33 24.02 40.73
N ARG A 3 37.06 23.43 41.90
CA ARG A 3 37.91 22.36 42.47
C ARG A 3 37.58 20.95 41.97
N LEU A 4 36.38 20.70 41.43
CA LEU A 4 35.98 19.37 40.93
C LEU A 4 36.63 19.03 39.57
N LEU A 5 37.05 20.04 38.81
CA LEU A 5 37.69 19.89 37.49
C LEU A 5 39.18 19.52 37.52
N LYS A 6 39.79 19.30 38.69
CA LYS A 6 41.22 18.91 38.79
C LYS A 6 41.45 17.40 38.83
N HIS A 7 40.42 16.60 39.08
CA HIS A 7 40.54 15.15 39.09
C HIS A 7 40.41 14.61 37.66
N SER A 8 41.47 13.94 37.19
CA SER A 8 41.54 13.28 35.88
C SER A 8 40.30 12.42 35.59
N THR A 9 39.80 11.72 36.61
CA THR A 9 38.60 10.89 36.56
C THR A 9 37.32 11.68 36.25
N VAL A 10 37.16 12.88 36.82
CA VAL A 10 35.99 13.74 36.57
C VAL A 10 35.99 14.29 35.15
N ARG A 11 37.17 14.64 34.62
CA ARG A 11 37.32 15.05 33.21
C ARG A 11 37.03 13.91 32.26
N PHE A 12 37.48 12.71 32.58
CA PHE A 12 37.23 11.51 31.77
C PHE A 12 35.74 11.15 31.73
N VAL A 13 35.05 11.20 32.88
CA VAL A 13 33.59 11.01 32.95
C VAL A 13 32.85 12.08 32.15
N LEU A 14 33.22 13.36 32.30
CA LEU A 14 32.61 14.44 31.52
C LEU A 14 32.86 14.31 30.02
N LEU A 15 34.03 13.83 29.60
CA LEU A 15 34.35 13.53 28.21
C LEU A 15 33.47 12.40 27.66
N ILE A 16 33.31 11.31 28.41
CA ILE A 16 32.44 10.20 28.03
C ILE A 16 30.99 10.69 27.89
N VAL A 17 30.49 11.47 28.84
CA VAL A 17 29.15 12.06 28.77
C VAL A 17 29.02 12.99 27.55
N ALA A 18 30.02 13.83 27.28
CA ALA A 18 30.00 14.73 26.13
C ALA A 18 30.02 13.96 24.81
N VAL A 19 30.85 12.91 24.68
CA VAL A 19 30.89 12.04 23.50
C VAL A 19 29.59 11.26 23.33
N ALA A 20 28.99 10.77 24.41
CA ALA A 20 27.70 10.09 24.38
C ALA A 20 26.57 11.04 23.95
N CYS A 21 26.54 12.28 24.46
CA CYS A 21 25.60 13.30 24.01
C CYS A 21 25.82 13.67 22.54
N LEU A 22 27.07 13.80 22.09
CA LEU A 22 27.39 14.10 20.70
C LEU A 22 27.01 12.94 19.77
N ALA A 23 27.26 11.69 20.17
CA ALA A 23 26.87 10.51 19.42
C ALA A 23 25.35 10.36 19.34
N GLY A 24 24.63 10.66 20.42
CA GLY A 24 23.16 10.73 20.44
C GLY A 24 22.63 11.80 19.49
N LEU A 25 23.27 12.98 19.45
CA LEU A 25 22.91 14.07 18.56
C LEU A 25 23.23 13.77 17.09
N VAL A 26 24.36 13.11 16.80
CA VAL A 26 24.73 12.70 15.44
C VAL A 26 23.78 11.62 14.91
N PHE A 27 23.44 10.62 15.73
CA PHE A 27 22.42 9.63 15.37
C PHE A 27 21.07 10.29 15.09
N TYR A 28 20.69 11.26 15.93
CA TYR A 28 19.48 12.06 15.79
C TYR A 28 19.43 12.88 14.49
N VAL A 29 20.50 13.63 14.16
CA VAL A 29 20.59 14.45 12.94
C VAL A 29 20.67 13.59 11.68
N SER A 30 21.41 12.48 11.73
CA SER A 30 21.53 11.55 10.60
C SER A 30 20.21 10.86 10.24
N ALA A 31 19.27 10.79 11.18
CA ALA A 31 17.95 10.22 11.00
C ALA A 31 16.88 11.25 10.58
N GLY A 32 17.23 12.48 10.17
CA GLY A 32 16.27 13.42 9.57
C GLY A 32 15.01 13.72 10.39
N ALA A 33 15.10 13.67 11.72
CA ALA A 33 13.97 13.87 12.64
C ALA A 33 13.72 15.36 12.92
N SER A 34 12.48 15.83 12.69
CA SER A 34 11.94 17.07 13.27
C SER A 34 12.05 17.01 14.81
N GLY A 35 12.32 18.16 15.44
CA GLY A 35 12.86 18.37 16.79
C GLY A 35 12.49 17.37 17.91
N PRO A 36 13.33 17.21 18.96
CA PRO A 36 12.93 16.43 20.13
C PRO A 36 11.90 17.22 20.95
N TYR A 37 10.83 16.55 21.37
CA TYR A 37 9.78 17.13 22.20
C TYR A 37 9.90 16.65 23.65
N LEU A 38 9.61 17.53 24.59
CA LEU A 38 9.61 17.20 26.02
C LEU A 38 8.35 16.40 26.39
N SER A 39 7.25 16.64 25.69
CA SER A 39 6.00 15.88 25.81
C SER A 39 5.49 15.42 24.44
N SER A 40 4.64 14.39 24.43
CA SER A 40 3.95 13.95 23.21
C SER A 40 2.93 14.99 22.72
N GLU A 41 2.38 15.81 23.63
CA GLU A 41 1.48 16.91 23.33
C GLU A 41 2.15 18.02 22.50
N ASP A 42 3.39 18.39 22.83
CA ASP A 42 4.12 19.42 22.08
C ASP A 42 4.30 18.98 20.60
N ALA A 43 4.50 17.69 20.37
CA ALA A 43 4.63 17.15 19.02
C ALA A 43 3.31 17.20 18.24
N ILE A 44 2.19 16.91 18.90
CA ILE A 44 0.86 16.99 18.29
C ILE A 44 0.52 18.43 17.93
N GLN A 45 0.77 19.38 18.84
CA GLN A 45 0.45 20.79 18.63
C GLN A 45 1.10 21.34 17.35
N GLU A 46 2.33 20.92 17.04
CA GLU A 46 3.01 21.29 15.79
C GLU A 46 2.24 20.87 14.52
N ARG A 47 1.41 19.80 14.59
CA ARG A 47 0.65 19.28 13.44
C ARG A 47 -0.81 19.70 13.43
N VAL A 48 -1.36 20.20 14.53
CA VAL A 48 -2.80 20.46 14.67
C VAL A 48 -3.18 21.91 14.32
N GLU A 49 -2.23 22.79 14.01
CA GLU A 49 -2.47 24.23 13.77
C GLU A 49 -3.64 24.53 12.82
N ASP A 50 -3.85 23.71 11.77
CA ASP A 50 -4.95 23.85 10.79
C ASP A 50 -5.84 22.60 10.66
N GLY A 51 -5.98 21.79 11.71
CA GLY A 51 -6.76 20.54 11.64
C GLY A 51 -7.40 20.12 12.96
N GLU A 52 -8.19 19.04 12.90
CA GLU A 52 -8.81 18.43 14.08
C GLU A 52 -8.23 17.04 14.31
N VAL A 53 -7.87 16.71 15.55
CA VAL A 53 -7.43 15.36 15.92
C VAL A 53 -8.64 14.43 15.90
N VAL A 54 -8.66 13.48 14.98
CA VAL A 54 -9.76 12.53 14.77
C VAL A 54 -9.47 11.14 15.35
N LEU A 55 -8.20 10.83 15.60
CA LEU A 55 -7.78 9.65 16.33
C LEU A 55 -6.57 10.02 17.20
N ASP A 56 -6.56 9.56 18.45
CA ASP A 56 -5.44 9.71 19.38
C ASP A 56 -5.32 8.43 20.20
N TYR A 57 -4.14 7.82 20.16
CA TYR A 57 -3.78 6.61 20.86
C TYR A 57 -2.39 6.77 21.49
N GLU A 58 -2.30 6.67 22.81
CA GLU A 58 -1.06 6.87 23.55
C GLU A 58 -0.70 5.67 24.44
N THR A 59 0.59 5.40 24.51
CA THR A 59 1.25 4.47 25.44
C THR A 59 2.45 5.18 26.09
N GLU A 60 3.14 4.52 27.03
CA GLU A 60 4.33 5.10 27.67
C GLU A 60 5.47 5.47 26.69
N HIS A 61 5.51 4.83 25.52
CA HIS A 61 6.64 4.91 24.58
C HIS A 61 6.25 5.25 23.15
N LEU A 62 4.96 5.35 22.84
CA LEU A 62 4.44 5.61 21.50
C LEU A 62 3.12 6.37 21.62
N ARG A 63 2.95 7.40 20.80
CA ARG A 63 1.67 8.05 20.55
C ARG A 63 1.42 8.07 19.04
N VAL A 64 0.25 7.65 18.63
CA VAL A 64 -0.23 7.65 17.24
C VAL A 64 -1.46 8.51 17.21
N PHE A 65 -1.52 9.44 16.27
CA PHE A 65 -2.68 10.31 16.11
C PHE A 65 -2.92 10.61 14.64
N ALA A 66 -4.17 10.91 14.31
CA ALA A 66 -4.57 11.32 12.97
C ALA A 66 -5.23 12.69 13.03
N VAL A 67 -4.93 13.52 12.04
CA VAL A 67 -5.44 14.89 11.90
C VAL A 67 -6.26 14.98 10.63
N SER A 68 -7.52 15.39 10.75
CA SER A 68 -8.36 15.75 9.61
C SER A 68 -8.08 17.21 9.21
N ARG A 69 -7.84 17.44 7.93
CA ARG A 69 -7.58 18.76 7.32
C ARG A 69 -8.84 19.38 6.73
N GLN A 70 -8.74 20.62 6.23
CA GLN A 70 -9.86 21.43 5.73
C GLN A 70 -10.66 20.82 4.55
N GLN A 71 -10.20 19.71 3.95
CA GLN A 71 -10.91 18.98 2.89
C GLN A 71 -11.37 17.57 3.32
N GLY A 72 -11.27 17.24 4.61
CA GLY A 72 -11.56 15.91 5.14
C GLY A 72 -10.48 14.86 4.84
N GLU A 73 -9.37 15.25 4.21
CA GLU A 73 -8.17 14.42 4.12
C GLU A 73 -7.61 14.16 5.51
N VAL A 74 -7.25 12.90 5.77
CA VAL A 74 -6.73 12.46 7.05
C VAL A 74 -5.25 12.13 6.90
N GLU A 75 -4.43 12.79 7.71
CA GLU A 75 -3.00 12.53 7.82
C GLU A 75 -2.71 11.81 9.12
N LEU A 76 -1.83 10.80 9.08
CA LEU A 76 -1.51 9.98 10.24
C LEU A 76 -0.05 10.15 10.65
N TYR A 77 0.13 10.27 11.96
CA TYR A 77 1.39 10.60 12.59
C TYR A 77 1.69 9.66 13.75
N ALA A 78 2.98 9.42 14.00
CA ALA A 78 3.44 8.68 15.16
C ALA A 78 4.70 9.32 15.77
N VAL A 79 4.72 9.41 17.10
CA VAL A 79 5.88 9.81 17.89
C VAL A 79 6.25 8.73 18.87
N LYS A 80 7.55 8.50 19.05
CA LYS A 80 8.10 7.53 19.99
C LYS A 80 8.97 8.18 21.03
N ARG A 81 8.97 7.60 22.22
CA ARG A 81 9.86 8.01 23.29
C ARG A 81 11.25 7.37 23.11
N ARG A 82 12.27 8.20 22.95
CA ARG A 82 13.69 7.79 22.87
C ARG A 82 14.52 8.61 23.83
N MET A 83 15.29 7.94 24.69
CA MET A 83 16.21 8.59 25.65
C MET A 83 15.55 9.70 26.51
N GLY A 84 14.27 9.53 26.85
CA GLY A 84 13.52 10.48 27.67
C GLY A 84 12.78 11.57 26.89
N PHE A 85 13.03 11.73 25.59
CA PHE A 85 12.36 12.69 24.70
C PHE A 85 11.39 11.99 23.77
N TRP A 86 10.40 12.71 23.27
CA TRP A 86 9.52 12.26 22.19
C TRP A 86 10.09 12.71 20.85
N VAL A 87 10.07 11.82 19.86
CA VAL A 87 10.58 12.08 18.51
C VAL A 87 9.62 11.49 17.49
N TRP A 88 9.48 12.11 16.33
CA TRP A 88 8.75 11.50 15.21
C TRP A 88 9.35 10.14 14.85
N ASP A 89 8.49 9.15 14.56
CA ASP A 89 8.99 7.85 14.12
C ASP A 89 9.50 7.95 12.68
N TYR A 90 10.77 7.57 12.48
CA TYR A 90 11.49 7.64 11.20
C TYR A 90 10.93 6.62 10.18
N PRO A 91 10.80 6.95 8.88
CA PRO A 91 11.22 8.18 8.20
C PRO A 91 10.16 9.30 8.15
N SER A 92 10.01 9.98 9.28
CA SER A 92 9.90 11.43 9.58
C SER A 92 8.90 12.34 8.86
N GLU A 93 8.27 11.95 7.75
CA GLU A 93 7.02 12.57 7.24
C GLU A 93 6.09 11.56 6.57
N ARG A 94 6.60 10.35 6.29
CA ARG A 94 5.89 9.25 5.66
C ARG A 94 6.45 7.99 6.27
N ASN A 95 5.91 7.52 7.40
CA ASN A 95 6.10 6.11 7.71
C ASN A 95 5.39 5.32 6.59
N ILE A 96 6.07 5.08 5.46
CA ILE A 96 5.48 4.52 4.22
C ILE A 96 4.81 3.18 4.49
N GLN A 97 5.29 2.49 5.52
CA GLN A 97 4.84 1.18 5.95
C GLN A 97 3.80 1.25 7.07
N GLU A 98 3.62 2.42 7.68
CA GLU A 98 2.66 2.68 8.74
C GLU A 98 2.82 1.74 9.97
N ILE A 99 4.07 1.37 10.27
CA ILE A 99 4.44 0.41 11.32
C ILE A 99 5.42 1.02 12.33
N SER A 100 5.12 0.85 13.61
CA SER A 100 5.94 1.29 14.73
C SER A 100 6.26 0.17 15.72
N TYR A 101 7.54 0.03 16.10
CA TYR A 101 7.98 -0.94 17.10
C TYR A 101 8.15 -0.31 18.50
N VAL A 102 7.64 -0.99 19.54
CA VAL A 102 7.92 -0.69 20.96
C VAL A 102 8.16 -2.01 21.70
N GLY A 103 9.36 -2.19 22.25
CA GLY A 103 9.72 -3.42 22.96
C GLY A 103 9.66 -4.65 22.05
N ASN A 104 8.75 -5.58 22.37
CA ASN A 104 8.46 -6.78 21.57
C ASN A 104 7.14 -6.67 20.79
N ASP A 105 6.50 -5.50 20.79
CA ASP A 105 5.23 -5.29 20.13
C ASP A 105 5.41 -4.46 18.85
N ALA A 106 4.60 -4.77 17.86
CA ALA A 106 4.46 -3.97 16.65
C ALA A 106 3.09 -3.32 16.63
N TYR A 107 3.08 -2.02 16.37
CA TYR A 107 1.89 -1.21 16.19
C TYR A 107 1.75 -0.93 14.71
N ILE A 108 0.63 -1.35 14.13
CA ILE A 108 0.25 -1.03 12.76
C ILE A 108 -0.80 0.06 12.87
N TYR A 109 -0.67 1.11 12.10
CA TYR A 109 -1.68 2.15 12.03
C TYR A 109 -1.97 2.43 10.57
N LEU A 110 -3.18 2.86 10.24
CA LEU A 110 -3.56 3.05 8.85
C LEU A 110 -4.63 4.11 8.69
N VAL A 111 -4.65 4.70 7.51
CA VAL A 111 -5.74 5.51 6.97
C VAL A 111 -6.18 4.84 5.67
N GLU A 112 -7.39 4.31 5.63
CA GLU A 112 -7.95 3.71 4.43
C GLU A 112 -9.13 4.52 3.95
N LYS A 113 -9.18 4.82 2.65
CA LYS A 113 -10.31 5.50 2.04
C LYS A 113 -11.45 4.49 1.90
N THR A 114 -12.65 4.89 2.32
CA THR A 114 -13.80 4.01 2.43
C THR A 114 -14.99 4.61 1.71
N GLY A 115 -15.58 3.82 0.81
CA GLY A 115 -16.75 4.20 0.03
C GLY A 115 -18.08 4.03 0.76
N SER A 116 -18.05 3.81 2.08
CA SER A 116 -19.23 3.59 2.91
C SER A 116 -18.98 3.96 4.37
N THR A 117 -20.07 4.19 5.11
CA THR A 117 -20.04 4.35 6.57
C THR A 117 -20.40 3.03 7.25
N GLY A 118 -20.04 2.87 8.53
CA GLY A 118 -20.41 1.68 9.29
C GLY A 118 -19.51 0.47 9.02
N ILE A 119 -18.26 0.71 8.66
CA ILE A 119 -17.30 -0.36 8.41
C ILE A 119 -16.68 -0.92 9.69
N ALA A 120 -16.25 -2.18 9.63
CA ALA A 120 -15.44 -2.84 10.65
C ALA A 120 -14.03 -3.11 10.10
N LEU A 121 -13.02 -3.00 10.96
CA LEU A 121 -11.62 -3.24 10.62
C LEU A 121 -11.08 -4.34 11.52
N CYS A 122 -10.33 -5.29 10.98
CA CYS A 122 -9.50 -6.20 11.75
C CYS A 122 -8.25 -6.61 10.96
N LEU A 123 -7.24 -7.13 11.69
CA LEU A 123 -6.21 -7.96 11.09
C LEU A 123 -6.55 -9.42 11.33
N GLU A 124 -6.48 -10.24 10.29
CA GLU A 124 -6.68 -11.68 10.35
C GLU A 124 -5.36 -12.39 10.04
N SER A 125 -4.86 -13.19 10.97
CA SER A 125 -3.69 -14.05 10.74
C SER A 125 -4.07 -15.30 9.94
N GLU A 126 -3.08 -15.91 9.30
CA GLU A 126 -3.28 -17.14 8.49
C GLU A 126 -3.92 -18.31 9.25
N ASP A 127 -3.77 -18.37 10.57
CA ASP A 127 -4.41 -19.37 11.44
C ASP A 127 -5.86 -19.02 11.82
N GLY A 128 -6.43 -17.95 11.24
CA GLY A 128 -7.78 -17.45 11.53
C GLY A 128 -7.84 -16.59 12.81
N GLY A 129 -6.69 -16.26 13.39
CA GLY A 129 -6.61 -15.36 14.54
C GLY A 129 -7.05 -13.95 14.18
N ARG A 130 -8.03 -13.41 14.91
CA ARG A 130 -8.52 -12.05 14.71
C ARG A 130 -7.89 -11.07 15.69
N ILE A 131 -7.39 -9.96 15.19
CA ILE A 131 -6.86 -8.83 15.96
C ILE A 131 -7.73 -7.61 15.66
N ASP A 132 -8.55 -7.23 16.63
CA ASP A 132 -9.33 -5.99 16.56
C ASP A 132 -8.45 -4.77 16.83
N PRO A 133 -8.80 -3.59 16.31
CA PRO A 133 -8.04 -2.38 16.53
C PRO A 133 -8.09 -1.98 18.01
N LEU A 134 -6.96 -1.51 18.54
CA LEU A 134 -6.88 -0.88 19.85
C LEU A 134 -7.66 0.45 19.89
N LYS A 135 -7.65 1.16 18.76
CA LYS A 135 -8.40 2.38 18.56
C LYS A 135 -8.77 2.48 17.09
N SER A 136 -10.00 2.90 16.79
CA SER A 136 -10.43 3.21 15.44
C SER A 136 -11.38 4.41 15.43
N ALA A 137 -11.42 5.09 14.29
CA ALA A 137 -12.32 6.20 14.02
C ALA A 137 -12.76 6.15 12.55
N GLN A 138 -13.96 6.64 12.27
CA GLN A 138 -14.42 6.90 10.91
C GLN A 138 -14.58 8.41 10.74
N VAL A 139 -14.01 8.94 9.66
CA VAL A 139 -13.99 10.37 9.35
C VAL A 139 -14.72 10.58 8.04
N LEU A 140 -15.77 11.39 8.01
CA LEU A 140 -16.47 11.67 6.75
C LEU A 140 -15.64 12.61 5.88
N ALA A 141 -15.52 12.32 4.59
CA ALA A 141 -14.95 13.26 3.64
C ALA A 141 -15.94 14.42 3.41
N GLN A 142 -15.43 15.65 3.34
CA GLN A 142 -16.31 16.81 3.11
C GLN A 142 -16.93 16.76 1.71
N GLY A 143 -18.24 16.99 1.62
CA GLY A 143 -18.96 17.04 0.34
C GLY A 143 -19.37 15.67 -0.23
N THR A 144 -19.16 14.58 0.50
CA THR A 144 -19.65 13.25 0.13
C THR A 144 -20.64 12.72 1.15
N ASP A 145 -21.86 12.41 0.71
CA ASP A 145 -22.91 11.82 1.57
C ASP A 145 -22.66 10.32 1.86
N THR A 146 -21.70 9.68 1.17
CA THR A 146 -21.53 8.22 1.17
C THR A 146 -20.09 7.73 1.31
N GLY A 147 -19.11 8.56 1.66
CA GLY A 147 -17.72 8.08 1.80
C GLY A 147 -16.87 8.89 2.79
N GLY A 148 -15.81 8.25 3.30
CA GLY A 148 -14.93 8.81 4.31
C GLY A 148 -13.61 8.05 4.43
N TYR A 149 -12.92 8.21 5.54
CA TYR A 149 -11.70 7.49 5.89
C TYR A 149 -11.93 6.63 7.14
N ALA A 150 -11.40 5.41 7.12
CA ALA A 150 -11.21 4.60 8.31
C ALA A 150 -9.80 4.83 8.83
N VAL A 151 -9.69 5.15 10.10
CA VAL A 151 -8.40 5.27 10.80
C VAL A 151 -8.37 4.22 11.88
N ALA A 152 -7.28 3.47 11.98
CA ALA A 152 -7.13 2.48 13.05
C ALA A 152 -5.69 2.30 13.51
N VAL A 153 -5.56 1.81 14.75
CA VAL A 153 -4.31 1.37 15.35
C VAL A 153 -4.48 -0.05 15.84
N PHE A 154 -3.67 -0.97 15.35
CA PHE A 154 -3.58 -2.37 15.74
C PHE A 154 -2.30 -2.63 16.51
N LYS A 155 -2.28 -3.75 17.22
CA LYS A 155 -1.09 -4.26 17.89
C LYS A 155 -0.92 -5.75 17.63
N ILE A 156 0.22 -6.11 17.05
CA ILE A 156 0.71 -7.49 17.02
C ILE A 156 1.62 -7.65 18.24
N ALA A 157 1.07 -8.23 19.29
CA ALA A 157 1.79 -8.47 20.54
C ALA A 157 2.84 -9.57 20.36
N ASP A 158 4.04 -9.35 20.91
CA ASP A 158 5.17 -10.28 20.81
C ASP A 158 5.46 -10.73 19.36
N TYR A 159 5.41 -9.80 18.40
CA TYR A 159 5.47 -10.11 16.96
C TYR A 159 6.75 -10.86 16.54
N GLY A 160 7.85 -10.71 17.29
CA GLY A 160 9.08 -11.45 17.04
C GLY A 160 8.96 -12.96 17.21
N SER A 161 7.99 -13.44 18.00
CA SER A 161 7.68 -14.86 18.18
C SER A 161 6.49 -15.35 17.34
N ARG A 162 5.86 -14.44 16.60
CA ARG A 162 4.67 -14.70 15.78
C ARG A 162 4.91 -14.29 14.32
N PRO A 163 5.86 -14.93 13.61
CA PRO A 163 5.99 -14.73 12.17
C PRO A 163 4.75 -15.25 11.46
N GLY A 164 4.38 -14.60 10.36
CA GLY A 164 3.21 -14.96 9.56
C GLY A 164 2.69 -13.78 8.74
N ASN A 165 1.68 -14.05 7.92
CA ASN A 165 0.96 -13.01 7.18
C ASN A 165 -0.32 -12.61 7.92
N TYR A 166 -0.58 -11.31 7.99
CA TYR A 166 -1.75 -10.72 8.61
C TYR A 166 -2.52 -9.93 7.56
N ARG A 167 -3.68 -10.41 7.15
CA ARG A 167 -4.54 -9.74 6.18
C ARG A 167 -5.27 -8.59 6.86
N LEU A 168 -5.27 -7.42 6.24
CA LEU A 168 -6.19 -6.35 6.60
C LEU A 168 -7.57 -6.66 6.03
N VAL A 169 -8.58 -6.73 6.88
CA VAL A 169 -9.98 -6.91 6.49
C VAL A 169 -10.76 -5.66 6.85
N ILE A 170 -11.34 -5.03 5.84
CA ILE A 170 -12.29 -3.93 5.97
C ILE A 170 -13.64 -4.48 5.54
N SER A 171 -14.60 -4.60 6.46
CA SER A 171 -15.92 -5.15 6.16
C SER A 171 -17.00 -4.07 6.25
N ASP A 172 -18.08 -4.22 5.50
CA ASP A 172 -19.29 -3.43 5.67
C ASP A 172 -20.13 -3.90 6.87
N LEU A 173 -21.32 -3.30 7.05
CA LEU A 173 -22.27 -3.67 8.11
C LEU A 173 -22.82 -5.10 7.98
N SER A 174 -22.75 -5.70 6.79
CA SER A 174 -23.18 -7.08 6.55
C SER A 174 -22.09 -8.10 6.87
N GLY A 175 -20.85 -7.63 7.05
CA GLY A 175 -19.67 -8.46 7.32
C GLY A 175 -18.90 -8.85 6.06
N GLU A 176 -19.36 -8.43 4.88
CA GLU A 176 -18.67 -8.70 3.62
C GLU A 176 -17.42 -7.83 3.49
N PRO A 177 -16.27 -8.40 3.06
CA PRO A 177 -15.03 -7.66 2.89
C PRO A 177 -15.10 -6.70 1.69
N LEU A 178 -14.70 -5.45 1.90
CA LEU A 178 -14.66 -4.35 0.93
C LEU A 178 -13.30 -4.19 0.24
N ASN A 179 -12.21 -4.54 0.91
CA ASN A 179 -10.83 -4.33 0.44
C ASN A 179 -10.19 -5.61 -0.10
N ALA A 180 -11.01 -6.57 -0.51
CA ALA A 180 -10.59 -7.91 -0.81
C ALA A 180 -11.56 -8.54 -1.81
N LYS A 181 -11.00 -9.04 -2.92
CA LYS A 181 -11.76 -9.79 -3.92
C LYS A 181 -11.37 -11.26 -3.87
N ALA A 182 -12.37 -12.13 -4.07
CA ALA A 182 -12.16 -13.58 -4.09
C ALA A 182 -11.72 -14.07 -5.49
N ASP A 183 -12.10 -13.33 -6.54
CA ASP A 183 -11.84 -13.68 -7.93
C ASP A 183 -10.89 -12.67 -8.56
N GLU A 184 -9.78 -13.16 -9.14
CA GLU A 184 -8.81 -12.33 -9.84
C GLU A 184 -9.31 -11.79 -11.19
N LEU A 185 -10.50 -12.21 -11.64
CA LEU A 185 -11.15 -11.68 -12.84
C LEU A 185 -12.14 -10.55 -12.51
N ASP A 186 -12.32 -10.23 -11.23
CA ASP A 186 -13.06 -9.05 -10.79
C ASP A 186 -12.15 -7.81 -10.78
N PHE A 187 -11.88 -7.27 -11.96
CA PHE A 187 -10.90 -6.17 -12.14
C PHE A 187 -11.32 -4.88 -11.43
N ASP A 188 -10.35 -4.18 -10.83
CA ASP A 188 -10.51 -2.83 -10.25
C ASP A 188 -10.38 -1.76 -11.33
N SER A 189 -9.53 -1.99 -12.33
CA SER A 189 -9.35 -1.11 -13.47
C SER A 189 -8.97 -1.88 -14.72
N ILE A 190 -9.28 -1.29 -15.86
CA ILE A 190 -8.77 -1.70 -17.16
C ILE A 190 -8.28 -0.47 -17.93
N ALA A 191 -7.07 -0.59 -18.48
CA ALA A 191 -6.40 0.43 -19.25
C ALA A 191 -6.16 -0.07 -20.68
N LEU A 192 -6.43 0.80 -21.64
CA LEU A 192 -6.23 0.56 -23.06
C LEU A 192 -5.16 1.52 -23.56
N PHE A 193 -4.13 0.99 -24.19
CA PHE A 193 -3.02 1.76 -24.74
C PHE A 193 -3.02 1.69 -26.26
N CYS A 194 -2.93 2.83 -26.95
CA CYS A 194 -2.67 2.90 -28.39
C CYS A 194 -1.51 3.87 -28.73
N GLY A 195 -0.57 3.45 -29.59
CA GLY A 195 0.47 4.23 -30.25
C GLY A 195 1.84 4.22 -29.56
N THR A 196 2.90 4.50 -30.32
CA THR A 196 4.27 4.72 -29.80
C THR A 196 4.65 6.20 -29.74
N GLY A 197 5.43 6.59 -28.74
CA GLY A 197 6.04 7.92 -28.67
C GLY A 197 5.04 9.03 -28.31
N ASP A 198 5.20 10.20 -28.95
CA ASP A 198 4.48 11.43 -28.61
C ASP A 198 2.97 11.39 -28.91
N ASP A 199 2.52 10.47 -29.79
CA ASP A 199 1.10 10.29 -30.15
C ASP A 199 0.41 9.16 -29.35
N SER A 200 1.08 8.61 -28.34
CA SER A 200 0.53 7.55 -27.50
C SER A 200 -0.67 8.01 -26.67
N ARG A 201 -1.64 7.11 -26.47
CA ARG A 201 -2.87 7.35 -25.72
C ARG A 201 -3.10 6.22 -24.74
N LEU A 202 -3.35 6.60 -23.49
CA LEU A 202 -3.77 5.70 -22.42
C LEU A 202 -5.18 6.10 -21.99
N LEU A 203 -6.12 5.17 -22.04
CA LEU A 203 -7.47 5.33 -21.50
C LEU A 203 -7.65 4.32 -20.37
N GLU A 204 -7.84 4.81 -19.15
CA GLU A 204 -8.08 3.97 -17.97
C GLU A 204 -9.54 4.15 -17.53
N TYR A 205 -10.18 3.02 -17.16
CA TYR A 205 -11.56 2.98 -16.72
C TYR A 205 -11.75 2.07 -15.50
N SER A 206 -12.62 2.48 -14.58
CA SER A 206 -13.21 1.59 -13.59
C SER A 206 -14.40 0.79 -14.18
N PRO A 207 -14.80 -0.33 -13.56
CA PRO A 207 -16.01 -1.06 -13.95
C PRO A 207 -17.26 -0.18 -13.98
N GLU A 208 -17.42 0.73 -13.03
CA GLU A 208 -18.55 1.66 -12.98
C GLU A 208 -18.54 2.61 -14.19
N GLU A 209 -17.39 3.17 -14.55
CA GLU A 209 -17.27 4.08 -15.69
C GLU A 209 -17.62 3.39 -17.01
N LEU A 210 -17.18 2.14 -17.19
CA LEU A 210 -17.53 1.33 -18.37
C LEU A 210 -19.03 1.03 -18.44
N SER A 211 -19.67 0.79 -17.29
CA SER A 211 -21.10 0.50 -17.22
C SER A 211 -21.98 1.67 -17.68
N LEU A 212 -21.45 2.89 -17.65
CA LEU A 212 -22.15 4.12 -18.07
C LEU A 212 -22.06 4.39 -19.58
N LEU A 213 -21.23 3.64 -20.32
CA LEU A 213 -21.16 3.75 -21.78
C LEU A 213 -22.46 3.23 -22.42
N ALA A 214 -22.85 3.79 -23.56
CA ALA A 214 -24.16 3.49 -24.18
C ALA A 214 -24.08 2.45 -25.31
N ASP A 215 -22.93 1.83 -25.54
CA ASP A 215 -22.67 0.96 -26.69
C ASP A 215 -21.89 -0.31 -26.30
N GLN A 216 -21.33 -1.00 -27.29
CA GLN A 216 -20.59 -2.25 -27.09
C GLN A 216 -19.35 -2.11 -26.19
N ARG A 217 -18.86 -0.89 -25.95
CA ARG A 217 -17.74 -0.64 -25.03
C ARG A 217 -18.04 -1.04 -23.58
N THR A 218 -19.32 -1.09 -23.20
CA THR A 218 -19.76 -1.65 -21.90
C THR A 218 -19.32 -3.10 -21.69
N ARG A 219 -19.11 -3.85 -22.78
CA ARG A 219 -18.76 -5.28 -22.75
C ARG A 219 -17.25 -5.54 -22.67
N LEU A 220 -16.42 -4.50 -22.56
CA LEU A 220 -14.96 -4.62 -22.58
C LEU A 220 -14.44 -5.63 -21.54
N LEU A 221 -14.87 -5.50 -20.28
CA LEU A 221 -14.43 -6.40 -19.20
C LEU A 221 -14.87 -7.84 -19.45
N ASP A 222 -16.12 -8.06 -19.88
CA ASP A 222 -16.62 -9.41 -20.16
C ASP A 222 -15.91 -10.06 -21.35
N ALA A 223 -15.61 -9.29 -22.40
CA ALA A 223 -14.83 -9.76 -23.53
C ALA A 223 -13.40 -10.14 -23.09
N PHE A 224 -12.77 -9.30 -22.26
CA PHE A 224 -11.43 -9.54 -21.72
C PHE A 224 -11.38 -10.81 -20.85
N ARG A 225 -12.36 -10.99 -19.95
CA ARG A 225 -12.55 -12.22 -19.16
C ARG A 225 -12.73 -13.45 -20.05
N GLY A 226 -13.48 -13.32 -21.14
CA GLY A 226 -13.67 -14.37 -22.14
C GLY A 226 -12.36 -14.83 -22.75
N VAL A 227 -11.48 -13.89 -23.12
CA VAL A 227 -10.12 -14.19 -23.64
C VAL A 227 -9.27 -14.88 -22.57
N ILE A 228 -9.24 -14.38 -21.34
CA ILE A 228 -8.49 -15.00 -20.23
C ILE A 228 -8.98 -16.41 -19.93
N SER A 229 -10.28 -16.69 -20.09
CA SER A 229 -10.86 -18.01 -19.81
C SER A 229 -10.50 -19.07 -20.86
N ARG A 230 -10.08 -18.65 -22.07
CA ARG A 230 -9.69 -19.53 -23.18
C ARG A 230 -8.19 -19.54 -23.45
N LYS A 231 -7.39 -19.07 -22.51
CA LYS A 231 -5.93 -18.98 -22.65
C LYS A 231 -5.29 -20.37 -22.58
N THR A 232 -4.24 -20.58 -23.38
CA THR A 232 -3.40 -21.77 -23.32
C THR A 232 -2.01 -21.41 -22.77
N PRO A 233 -1.48 -22.13 -21.75
CA PRO A 233 -0.15 -21.86 -21.22
C PRO A 233 0.93 -21.99 -22.29
N ILE A 234 1.92 -21.08 -22.25
CA ILE A 234 3.11 -21.12 -23.12
C ILE A 234 4.38 -21.02 -22.28
N GLU A 235 5.54 -21.25 -22.90
CA GLU A 235 6.81 -20.98 -22.24
C GLU A 235 6.89 -19.51 -21.81
N PRO A 236 7.52 -19.20 -20.66
CA PRO A 236 7.63 -17.84 -20.15
C PRO A 236 8.22 -16.91 -21.20
N VAL A 237 7.44 -15.92 -21.62
CA VAL A 237 7.89 -14.84 -22.48
C VAL A 237 8.41 -13.74 -21.58
N CYS A 238 9.73 -13.58 -21.55
CA CYS A 238 10.35 -12.46 -20.86
C CYS A 238 10.30 -11.24 -21.78
N LEU A 239 9.39 -10.30 -21.52
CA LEU A 239 9.52 -8.96 -22.10
C LEU A 239 10.75 -8.32 -21.44
N GLU A 240 11.85 -8.12 -22.17
CA GLU A 240 13.09 -7.59 -21.61
C GLU A 240 12.82 -6.29 -20.81
N GLY A 241 13.08 -6.34 -19.50
CA GLY A 241 12.62 -5.37 -18.49
C GLY A 241 13.15 -3.94 -18.57
N ALA A 242 13.68 -3.50 -19.70
CA ALA A 242 14.01 -2.09 -19.96
C ALA A 242 13.52 -1.59 -21.33
N LYS A 243 13.03 -2.49 -22.18
CA LYS A 243 12.40 -2.17 -23.45
C LYS A 243 11.14 -3.00 -23.49
N ARG A 244 10.01 -2.42 -23.05
CA ARG A 244 8.72 -2.89 -23.59
C ARG A 244 8.94 -2.97 -25.10
N PRO A 245 8.67 -4.10 -25.77
CA PRO A 245 8.68 -4.10 -27.23
C PRO A 245 7.83 -2.92 -27.67
N GLU A 246 8.21 -2.26 -28.77
CA GLU A 246 7.38 -1.20 -29.36
C GLU A 246 6.03 -1.85 -29.72
N MET A 247 5.11 -1.82 -28.75
CA MET A 247 3.77 -2.37 -28.81
C MET A 247 2.89 -1.16 -28.99
N ASP A 248 2.26 -1.06 -30.14
CA ASP A 248 1.38 0.07 -30.40
C ASP A 248 0.01 -0.19 -29.78
N GLU A 249 -0.38 -1.43 -29.46
CA GLU A 249 -1.71 -1.72 -28.93
C GLU A 249 -1.70 -2.78 -27.82
N ASP A 250 -2.10 -2.39 -26.61
CA ASP A 250 -2.22 -3.31 -25.48
C ASP A 250 -3.43 -2.99 -24.57
N ILE A 251 -3.81 -4.02 -23.80
CA ILE A 251 -4.83 -3.95 -22.76
C ILE A 251 -4.23 -4.45 -21.46
N HIS A 252 -4.32 -3.64 -20.41
CA HIS A 252 -3.92 -3.99 -19.06
C HIS A 252 -5.13 -3.99 -18.13
N ALA A 253 -5.39 -5.07 -17.42
CA ALA A 253 -6.36 -5.10 -16.32
C ALA A 253 -5.67 -5.47 -15.01
N SER A 254 -6.14 -4.92 -13.90
CA SER A 254 -5.57 -5.22 -12.58
C SER A 254 -6.65 -5.42 -11.54
N THR A 255 -6.34 -6.21 -10.52
CA THR A 255 -7.22 -6.46 -9.37
C THR A 255 -6.40 -6.65 -8.10
N ILE A 256 -6.91 -6.14 -6.99
CA ILE A 256 -6.36 -6.28 -5.65
C ILE A 256 -7.15 -7.34 -4.89
N LEU A 257 -6.47 -8.44 -4.55
CA LEU A 257 -7.04 -9.55 -3.79
C LEU A 257 -6.98 -9.32 -2.27
N GLY A 258 -6.10 -8.42 -1.83
CA GLY A 258 -6.08 -7.94 -0.45
C GLY A 258 -4.80 -7.20 -0.07
N THR A 259 -4.83 -6.60 1.11
CA THR A 259 -3.67 -5.96 1.74
C THR A 259 -3.19 -6.80 2.91
N TYR A 260 -1.88 -6.96 3.04
CA TYR A 260 -1.27 -7.85 4.02
C TYR A 260 -0.09 -7.18 4.73
N TYR A 261 0.15 -7.61 5.96
CA TYR A 261 1.34 -7.32 6.74
C TYR A 261 2.10 -8.63 6.95
N LYS A 262 3.31 -8.72 6.42
CA LYS A 262 4.17 -9.89 6.59
C LYS A 262 5.13 -9.66 7.76
N VAL A 263 5.08 -10.55 8.75
CA VAL A 263 6.01 -10.57 9.88
C VAL A 263 6.99 -11.72 9.69
N GLU A 264 8.27 -11.42 9.51
CA GLU A 264 9.33 -12.44 9.35
C GLU A 264 10.24 -12.54 10.58
N GLY A 265 10.12 -11.58 11.50
CA GLY A 265 10.90 -11.54 12.73
C GLY A 265 10.95 -10.15 13.33
N LYS A 266 11.78 -10.00 14.38
CA LYS A 266 11.92 -8.72 15.09
C LYS A 266 12.46 -7.64 14.15
N TYR A 267 11.74 -6.52 14.07
CA TYR A 267 11.96 -5.38 13.15
C TYR A 267 11.85 -5.72 11.66
N ARG A 268 11.26 -6.87 11.31
CA ARG A 268 11.05 -7.34 9.94
C ARG A 268 9.55 -7.49 9.67
N ILE A 269 8.86 -6.36 9.58
CA ILE A 269 7.47 -6.29 9.16
C ILE A 269 7.37 -5.45 7.88
N PHE A 270 6.58 -5.92 6.91
CA PHE A 270 6.35 -5.24 5.64
C PHE A 270 4.87 -5.25 5.27
N ARG A 271 4.32 -4.10 4.87
CA ARG A 271 2.98 -3.96 4.28
C ARG A 271 3.09 -4.16 2.78
N TRP A 272 2.23 -5.00 2.22
CA TRP A 272 2.15 -5.25 0.78
C TRP A 272 0.72 -5.47 0.32
N THR A 273 0.50 -5.32 -0.99
CA THR A 273 -0.79 -5.56 -1.64
C THR A 273 -0.67 -6.78 -2.56
N HIS A 274 -1.55 -7.75 -2.36
CA HIS A 274 -1.72 -8.87 -3.27
C HIS A 274 -2.49 -8.40 -4.48
N GLN A 275 -1.80 -8.30 -5.60
CA GLN A 275 -2.36 -7.79 -6.84
C GLN A 275 -2.07 -8.78 -7.96
N VAL A 276 -3.07 -8.99 -8.80
CA VAL A 276 -2.94 -9.72 -10.06
C VAL A 276 -3.18 -8.73 -11.20
N SER A 277 -2.25 -8.71 -12.16
CA SER A 277 -2.31 -7.87 -13.34
C SER A 277 -2.24 -8.75 -14.59
N TYR A 278 -3.08 -8.45 -15.56
CA TYR A 278 -3.15 -9.10 -16.85
C TYR A 278 -2.82 -8.11 -17.95
N HIS A 279 -1.86 -8.45 -18.80
CA HIS A 279 -1.46 -7.62 -19.94
C HIS A 279 -1.59 -8.42 -21.23
N LEU A 280 -2.51 -8.01 -22.09
CA LEU A 280 -2.73 -8.62 -23.40
C LEU A 280 -2.15 -7.70 -24.48
N VAL A 281 -1.29 -8.27 -25.30
CA VAL A 281 -0.70 -7.60 -26.47
C VAL A 281 -1.62 -7.83 -27.67
N LEU A 282 -2.06 -6.75 -28.33
CA LEU A 282 -2.98 -6.84 -29.46
C LEU A 282 -2.29 -6.82 -30.83
N ASN A 283 -1.02 -6.40 -30.90
CA ASN A 283 -0.30 -6.33 -32.16
C ASN A 283 1.23 -6.56 -32.01
N GLY A 284 1.91 -6.63 -33.15
CA GLY A 284 3.37 -6.78 -33.21
C GLY A 284 3.85 -8.22 -33.02
N GLU A 285 5.13 -8.38 -32.70
CA GLU A 285 5.79 -9.70 -32.58
C GLU A 285 5.13 -10.62 -31.53
N TYR A 286 4.55 -10.03 -30.50
CA TYR A 286 3.94 -10.73 -29.37
C TYR A 286 2.41 -10.67 -29.41
N GLU A 287 1.81 -10.43 -30.58
CA GLU A 287 0.35 -10.41 -30.75
C GLU A 287 -0.31 -11.66 -30.15
N GLY A 288 -1.36 -11.44 -29.34
CA GLY A 288 -2.10 -12.50 -28.65
C GLY A 288 -1.35 -13.10 -27.45
N VAL A 289 -0.20 -12.56 -27.04
CA VAL A 289 0.44 -12.94 -25.78
C VAL A 289 -0.28 -12.26 -24.62
N LEU A 290 -0.70 -13.07 -23.66
CA LEU A 290 -1.29 -12.65 -22.40
C LEU A 290 -0.29 -12.93 -21.27
N LEU A 291 0.14 -11.88 -20.57
CA LEU A 291 1.00 -11.97 -19.41
C LEU A 291 0.16 -11.78 -18.15
N ARG A 292 0.31 -12.69 -17.19
CA ARG A 292 -0.24 -12.54 -15.84
C ARG A 292 0.92 -12.33 -14.88
N HIS A 293 0.89 -11.19 -14.21
CA HIS A 293 1.84 -10.78 -13.19
C HIS A 293 1.14 -10.76 -11.83
N GLU A 294 1.64 -11.55 -10.89
CA GLU A 294 1.09 -11.63 -9.53
C GLU A 294 2.12 -11.18 -8.50
N THR A 295 1.78 -10.17 -7.71
CA THR A 295 2.55 -9.78 -6.52
C THR A 295 2.02 -10.52 -5.31
N SER A 296 2.50 -11.73 -5.07
CA SER A 296 2.20 -12.50 -3.86
C SER A 296 3.48 -12.82 -3.09
N TYR A 297 3.51 -12.41 -1.83
CA TYR A 297 4.64 -12.64 -0.92
C TYR A 297 4.28 -13.51 0.27
N THR A 298 3.15 -14.22 0.22
CA THR A 298 2.75 -15.13 1.31
C THR A 298 3.82 -16.20 1.56
N GLU A 299 4.35 -16.80 0.50
CA GLU A 299 5.25 -17.95 0.55
C GLU A 299 6.77 -17.61 0.51
N HIS A 300 7.16 -16.35 0.24
CA HIS A 300 8.55 -15.94 0.00
C HIS A 300 9.10 -14.97 1.04
N SER A 301 10.36 -15.08 1.46
CA SER A 301 10.91 -14.08 2.38
C SER A 301 11.22 -12.80 1.62
N LEU A 302 10.58 -11.70 1.99
CA LEU A 302 10.81 -10.39 1.39
C LEU A 302 12.22 -9.84 1.68
N PHE A 303 12.82 -10.28 2.77
CA PHE A 303 14.15 -9.84 3.18
C PHE A 303 15.28 -10.70 2.59
N GLU A 304 15.00 -11.95 2.22
CA GLU A 304 15.99 -12.86 1.63
C GLU A 304 15.86 -12.96 0.10
N ASP A 305 14.62 -13.09 -0.40
CA ASP A 305 14.32 -13.31 -1.82
C ASP A 305 14.06 -11.98 -2.58
N GLY A 306 13.77 -10.91 -1.84
CA GLY A 306 13.44 -9.59 -2.39
C GLY A 306 12.01 -9.51 -2.92
N LEU A 307 11.72 -8.42 -3.63
CA LEU A 307 10.42 -8.17 -4.26
C LEU A 307 10.42 -8.78 -5.67
N SER A 308 10.05 -10.06 -5.79
CA SER A 308 9.84 -10.71 -7.08
C SER A 308 8.37 -11.07 -7.29
N ALA A 309 7.78 -10.54 -8.36
CA ALA A 309 6.46 -10.98 -8.79
C ALA A 309 6.53 -12.31 -9.55
N ILE A 310 5.45 -13.08 -9.46
CA ILE A 310 5.27 -14.31 -10.22
C ILE A 310 4.75 -13.94 -11.61
N ASN A 311 5.55 -14.21 -12.63
CA ASN A 311 5.20 -13.94 -14.02
C ASN A 311 4.83 -15.24 -14.73
N THR A 312 3.66 -15.27 -15.36
CA THR A 312 3.19 -16.38 -16.18
C THR A 312 2.75 -15.88 -17.54
N SER A 313 3.05 -16.65 -18.58
CA SER A 313 2.74 -16.29 -19.97
C SER A 313 1.76 -17.29 -20.56
N TYR A 314 0.80 -16.76 -21.31
CA TYR A 314 -0.22 -17.51 -22.01
C TYR A 314 -0.35 -16.99 -23.44
N LYS A 315 -0.93 -17.81 -24.30
CA LYS A 315 -1.41 -17.40 -25.61
C LYS A 315 -2.93 -17.31 -25.57
N ALA A 316 -3.46 -16.15 -25.96
CA ALA A 316 -4.86 -15.98 -26.27
C ALA A 316 -5.19 -16.81 -27.53
N GLU A 317 -6.21 -17.66 -27.45
CA GLU A 317 -6.62 -18.44 -28.59
C GLU A 317 -7.38 -17.58 -29.61
N PRO A 318 -7.04 -17.67 -30.91
CA PRO A 318 -7.84 -17.04 -31.96
C PRO A 318 -9.28 -17.56 -31.88
N GLY A 319 -10.25 -16.64 -31.96
CA GLY A 319 -11.65 -17.01 -31.82
C GLY A 319 -12.56 -15.81 -31.55
N PRO A 320 -13.88 -16.06 -31.43
CA PRO A 320 -14.88 -15.01 -31.38
C PRO A 320 -14.71 -14.08 -30.17
N GLU A 321 -14.11 -14.54 -29.08
CA GLU A 321 -13.83 -13.73 -27.88
C GLU A 321 -12.71 -12.72 -28.12
N LEU A 322 -11.60 -13.16 -28.75
CA LEU A 322 -10.49 -12.27 -29.09
C LEU A 322 -10.90 -11.27 -30.17
N ASP A 323 -11.62 -11.74 -31.20
CA ASP A 323 -12.15 -10.89 -32.26
C ASP A 323 -13.10 -9.81 -31.70
N ALA A 324 -13.97 -10.19 -30.76
CA ALA A 324 -14.87 -9.26 -30.09
C ALA A 324 -14.10 -8.23 -29.24
N LEU A 325 -13.07 -8.67 -28.52
CA LEU A 325 -12.24 -7.79 -27.71
C LEU A 325 -11.49 -6.76 -28.57
N VAL A 326 -10.85 -7.19 -29.66
CA VAL A 326 -10.17 -6.31 -30.62
C VAL A 326 -11.15 -5.32 -31.25
N HIS A 327 -12.34 -5.80 -31.64
CA HIS A 327 -13.39 -4.91 -32.14
C HIS A 327 -13.77 -3.83 -31.13
N ILE A 328 -14.02 -4.21 -29.87
CA ILE A 328 -14.37 -3.28 -28.79
C ILE A 328 -13.21 -2.30 -28.53
N TYR A 329 -11.97 -2.76 -28.50
CA TYR A 329 -10.78 -1.92 -28.35
C TYR A 329 -10.73 -0.79 -29.40
N HIS A 330 -10.96 -1.11 -30.68
CA HIS A 330 -10.97 -0.09 -31.74
C HIS A 330 -12.15 0.88 -31.66
N LEU A 331 -13.22 0.60 -30.91
CA LEU A 331 -14.27 1.60 -30.64
C LEU A 331 -13.76 2.73 -29.74
N PHE A 332 -12.77 2.47 -28.88
CA PHE A 332 -12.09 3.48 -28.08
C PHE A 332 -11.05 4.26 -28.90
N PHE A 333 -10.44 3.59 -29.89
CA PHE A 333 -9.44 4.18 -30.77
C PHE A 333 -9.79 4.03 -32.26
N PRO A 334 -10.79 4.78 -32.79
CA PRO A 334 -11.23 4.63 -34.18
C PRO A 334 -10.15 4.94 -35.23
N ARG A 335 -9.09 5.67 -34.83
CA ARG A 335 -7.97 6.05 -35.70
C ARG A 335 -6.77 5.09 -35.63
N CYS A 336 -6.80 4.12 -34.72
CA CYS A 336 -5.80 3.05 -34.65
C CYS A 336 -6.18 1.86 -35.55
N GLN A 337 -7.22 1.99 -36.39
CA GLN A 337 -7.50 1.02 -37.45
C GLN A 337 -6.43 1.14 -38.53
N LEU A 338 -5.50 0.17 -38.60
CA LEU A 338 -4.59 -0.01 -39.73
C LEU A 338 -5.33 -0.54 -40.97
#